data_AF-A0A956WLL9-F1
#
_entry.id   AF-A0A956WLL9-F1
#
_cell.length_a   1.000
_cell.length_b   1.000
_cell.length_c   1.000
_cell.angle_alpha   90.00
_cell.angle_beta   90.00
_cell.angle_gamma   90.00
#
_symmetry.space_group_name_H-M   'P 1'
#
loop_
_entity.id
_entity.type
_entity.pdbx_description
1 polymer ?
#
loop_
_entity_poly.entity_id
_entity_poly.type
_entity_poly.pdbx_seq_one_letter_code
_entity_poly.pdbx_strand_id
1 'polypeptide(L)'
;MNGDAVRPLNAPSPAAVDASNRGVPVAVLWHGVYRRVRAIHDTWRIDDEWWRDEVSRRYFEVELDSGRRLTLYRDLVQDLWYVQPYQPGRDGKRTAAAG
;
A
#
# COMPACT_ATOMS: atom_id res chain seq x y z
N MET A 1 -0.92 34.65 -10.93
CA MET A 1 -0.99 33.27 -11.43
C MET A 1 -0.65 32.38 -10.26
N ASN A 2 -1.67 31.90 -9.54
CA ASN A 2 -1.46 31.04 -8.38
C ASN A 2 -1.25 29.63 -8.91
N GLY A 3 0.02 29.17 -8.91
CA GLY A 3 0.36 27.80 -9.20
C GLY A 3 -0.31 26.90 -8.18
N ASP A 4 -1.20 26.08 -8.68
CA ASP A 4 -2.02 25.13 -7.95
C ASP A 4 -1.08 24.27 -7.13
N ALA A 5 -1.08 24.48 -5.80
CA ALA A 5 -0.34 23.64 -4.90
C ALA A 5 -0.91 22.22 -5.06
N VAL A 6 -0.24 21.39 -5.85
CA VAL A 6 -0.49 19.96 -5.93
C VAL A 6 -0.26 19.44 -4.53
N ARG A 7 -1.31 19.42 -3.72
CA ARG A 7 -1.32 18.62 -2.50
C ARG A 7 -0.95 17.21 -2.97
N PRO A 8 0.11 16.58 -2.46
CA PRO A 8 0.37 15.18 -2.78
C PRO A 8 -0.87 14.41 -2.32
N LEU A 9 -1.72 14.06 -3.29
CA LEU A 9 -3.13 13.76 -3.04
C LEU A 9 -3.31 12.48 -2.21
N ASN A 10 -2.24 11.69 -2.09
CA ASN A 10 -2.18 10.45 -1.33
C ASN A 10 -0.78 10.29 -0.71
N ALA A 11 -0.32 11.29 0.06
CA ALA A 11 0.93 11.13 0.81
C ALA A 11 0.81 9.89 1.71
N PRO A 12 1.62 8.84 1.48
CA PRO A 12 1.50 7.59 2.20
C PRO A 12 1.81 7.80 3.68
N SER A 13 0.97 7.27 4.56
CA SER A 13 1.19 7.37 5.99
C SER A 13 1.98 6.14 6.46
N PRO A 14 3.11 6.30 7.17
CA PRO A 14 3.83 5.16 7.72
C PRO A 14 2.93 4.37 8.65
N ALA A 15 2.91 3.05 8.50
CA ALA A 15 2.02 2.16 9.22
C ALA A 15 2.81 1.05 9.90
N ALA A 16 2.51 0.79 11.17
CA ALA A 16 2.97 -0.42 11.83
C ALA A 16 2.15 -1.60 11.31
N VAL A 17 2.76 -2.41 10.46
CA VAL A 17 2.17 -3.62 9.89
C VAL A 17 2.93 -4.82 10.43
N ASP A 18 2.20 -5.77 11.00
CA ASP A 18 2.74 -7.08 11.30
C ASP A 18 2.62 -7.93 10.04
N ALA A 19 3.74 -8.47 9.57
CA ALA A 19 3.82 -9.29 8.38
C ALA A 19 4.35 -10.67 8.75
N SER A 20 3.76 -11.70 8.15
CA SER A 20 4.26 -13.07 8.27
C SER A 20 5.68 -13.19 7.71
N ASN A 21 6.34 -14.31 8.00
CA ASN A 21 7.66 -14.66 7.45
C ASN A 21 7.74 -14.67 5.90
N ARG A 22 6.59 -14.69 5.20
CA ARG A 22 6.50 -14.58 3.73
C ARG A 22 6.35 -13.14 3.23
N GLY A 23 6.39 -12.16 4.13
CA GLY A 23 6.18 -10.74 3.81
C GLY A 23 4.72 -10.40 3.48
N VAL A 24 3.76 -11.19 3.98
CA VAL A 24 2.32 -10.99 3.80
C VAL A 24 1.74 -10.33 5.05
N PRO A 25 0.98 -9.23 4.94
CA PRO A 25 0.43 -8.52 6.09
C PRO A 25 -0.62 -9.36 6.82
N VAL A 26 -0.49 -9.49 8.14
CA VAL A 26 -1.42 -10.23 9.02
C VAL A 26 -2.17 -9.32 9.98
N ALA A 27 -1.59 -8.17 10.34
CA ALA A 27 -2.25 -7.14 11.13
C ALA A 27 -1.68 -5.75 10.81
N VAL A 28 -2.45 -4.70 11.10
CA VAL A 28 -2.02 -3.31 10.94
C VAL A 28 -2.54 -2.46 12.09
N LEU A 29 -1.71 -1.53 12.58
CA LEU A 29 -2.15 -0.49 13.50
C LEU A 29 -3.02 0.52 12.75
N TRP A 30 -4.32 0.52 13.07
CA TRP A 30 -5.30 1.38 12.43
C TRP A 30 -6.07 2.17 13.48
N HIS A 31 -5.99 3.51 13.42
CA HIS A 31 -6.60 4.41 14.41
C HIS A 31 -6.21 4.08 15.87
N GLY A 32 -4.94 3.71 16.10
CA GLY A 32 -4.43 3.39 17.43
C GLY A 32 -4.77 1.99 17.94
N VAL A 33 -5.43 1.14 17.14
CA VAL A 33 -5.77 -0.24 17.50
C VAL A 33 -5.21 -1.20 16.45
N TYR A 34 -4.56 -2.28 16.89
CA TYR A 34 -4.16 -3.35 15.97
C TYR A 34 -5.37 -4.10 15.45
N ARG A 35 -5.52 -4.12 14.12
CA ARG A 35 -6.60 -4.81 13.42
C ARG A 35 -6.03 -5.95 12.61
N ARG A 36 -6.67 -7.12 12.71
CA ARG A 36 -6.24 -8.28 11.92
C ARG A 36 -6.68 -8.11 10.48
N VAL A 37 -5.82 -8.54 9.56
CA VAL A 37 -6.17 -8.71 8.16
C VAL A 37 -7.06 -9.95 8.06
N ARG A 38 -8.30 -9.74 7.66
CA ARG A 38 -9.31 -10.78 7.45
C ARG A 38 -9.14 -11.47 6.10
N ALA A 39 -8.87 -10.69 5.06
CA ALA A 39 -8.68 -11.18 3.70
C ALA A 39 -7.73 -10.27 2.92
N ILE A 40 -7.06 -10.84 1.92
CA ILE A 40 -6.28 -10.12 0.93
C ILE A 40 -7.00 -10.31 -0.40
N HIS A 41 -7.42 -9.22 -1.02
CA HIS A 41 -8.19 -9.26 -2.26
C HIS A 41 -7.30 -9.24 -3.51
N ASP A 42 -6.18 -8.54 -3.43
CA ASP A 42 -5.25 -8.39 -4.54
C ASP A 42 -3.84 -8.13 -4.01
N THR A 43 -2.84 -8.54 -4.78
CA THR A 43 -1.43 -8.31 -4.47
C THR A 43 -0.69 -8.02 -5.75
N TRP A 44 0.04 -6.91 -5.80
CA TRP A 44 0.82 -6.52 -6.96
C TRP A 44 2.16 -5.96 -6.52
N ARG A 45 3.16 -6.10 -7.38
CA ARG A 45 4.51 -5.57 -7.18
C ARG A 45 4.81 -4.58 -8.27
N ILE A 46 5.43 -3.47 -7.88
CA ILE A 46 6.01 -2.50 -8.79
C ILE A 46 7.50 -2.56 -8.53
N ASP A 47 8.23 -2.98 -9.55
CA ASP A 47 9.69 -2.84 -9.62
C ASP A 47 9.93 -1.86 -10.75
N ASP A 48 10.33 -0.65 -10.41
CA ASP A 48 10.60 0.39 -11.40
C ASP A 48 11.98 1.01 -11.17
N GLU A 49 12.71 1.15 -12.26
CA GLU A 49 14.04 1.77 -12.32
C GLU A 49 13.94 3.19 -12.91
N TRP A 50 12.85 3.90 -12.59
CA TRP A 50 12.56 5.25 -13.10
C TRP A 50 13.52 6.29 -12.48
N TRP A 51 14.59 6.58 -13.24
CA TRP A 51 15.67 7.55 -13.04
C TRP A 51 16.19 7.76 -11.60
N ARG A 52 17.25 7.00 -11.31
CA ARG A 52 18.26 7.09 -10.22
C ARG A 52 17.97 6.43 -8.88
N ASP A 53 16.71 6.16 -8.52
CA ASP A 53 16.40 5.41 -7.30
C ASP A 53 15.66 4.11 -7.65
N GLU A 54 16.15 2.99 -7.12
CA GLU A 54 15.45 1.71 -7.20
C GLU A 54 14.12 1.86 -6.45
N VAL A 55 12.99 1.72 -7.15
CA VAL A 55 11.67 1.70 -6.51
C VAL A 55 11.13 0.29 -6.60
N SER A 56 11.31 -0.46 -5.51
CA SER A 56 10.70 -1.78 -5.36
C SER A 56 9.63 -1.73 -4.27
N ARG A 57 8.36 -1.90 -4.66
CA ARG A 57 7.21 -1.80 -3.75
C ARG A 57 6.26 -2.96 -3.96
N ARG A 58 5.80 -3.56 -2.85
CA ARG A 58 4.77 -4.60 -2.87
C ARG A 58 3.49 -4.10 -2.22
N TYR A 59 2.41 -4.08 -2.97
CA TYR A 59 1.09 -3.61 -2.56
C TYR A 59 0.15 -4.78 -2.25
N PHE A 60 -0.75 -4.55 -1.31
CA PHE A 60 -1.76 -5.48 -0.84
C PHE A 60 -3.08 -4.72 -0.65
N GLU A 61 -4.13 -5.14 -1.35
CA GLU A 61 -5.50 -4.75 -0.99
C GLU A 61 -5.98 -5.70 0.12
N VAL A 62 -6.21 -5.15 1.31
CA VAL A 62 -6.59 -5.93 2.49
C VAL A 62 -7.95 -5.51 3.00
N GLU A 63 -8.72 -6.47 3.49
CA GLU A 63 -9.90 -6.25 4.32
C GLU A 63 -9.53 -6.56 5.77
N LEU A 64 -9.82 -5.62 6.68
CA LEU A 64 -9.64 -5.79 8.11
C LEU A 64 -10.79 -6.57 8.74
N ASP A 65 -10.60 -7.08 9.95
CA ASP A 65 -11.65 -7.72 10.77
C ASP A 65 -12.92 -6.87 10.96
N SER A 66 -12.77 -5.54 10.93
CA SER A 66 -13.86 -4.55 10.96
C SER A 66 -14.66 -4.43 9.65
N GLY A 67 -14.28 -5.15 8.59
CA GLY A 67 -14.86 -5.04 7.24
C GLY A 67 -14.33 -3.86 6.43
N ARG A 68 -13.40 -3.06 6.97
CA ARG A 68 -12.80 -1.92 6.26
C ARG A 68 -11.71 -2.38 5.31
N ARG A 69 -11.72 -1.86 4.08
CA ARG A 69 -10.66 -2.08 3.11
C ARG A 69 -9.59 -1.01 3.16
N LEU A 70 -8.34 -1.42 3.00
CA LEU A 70 -7.16 -0.56 2.96
C LEU A 70 -6.20 -1.08 1.89
N THR A 71 -5.37 -0.17 1.38
CA THR A 71 -4.21 -0.54 0.58
C THR A 71 -2.97 -0.41 1.45
N LEU A 72 -2.30 -1.53 1.71
CA LEU A 72 -1.00 -1.55 2.38
C LEU A 72 0.08 -1.72 1.32
N TYR A 73 1.23 -1.08 1.51
CA TYR A 73 2.39 -1.43 0.72
C TYR A 73 3.66 -1.41 1.55
N ARG A 74 4.58 -2.32 1.21
CA ARG A 74 5.94 -2.36 1.73
C ARG A 74 6.87 -1.78 0.68
N ASP A 75 7.60 -0.75 1.06
CA ASP A 75 8.78 -0.31 0.34
C ASP A 75 9.90 -1.31 0.62
N LEU A 76 10.35 -2.03 -0.41
CA LEU A 76 11.36 -3.08 -0.28
C LEU A 76 12.78 -2.52 -0.27
N VAL A 77 12.96 -1.25 -0.63
CA VAL A 77 14.26 -0.56 -0.61
C VAL A 77 14.52 -0.01 0.78
N GLN A 78 13.53 0.63 1.39
CA GLN A 78 13.64 1.18 2.75
C GLN A 78 13.20 0.21 3.85
N ASP A 79 12.60 -0.92 3.46
CA ASP A 79 11.96 -1.90 4.34
C ASP A 79 10.85 -1.32 5.24
N LEU A 80 10.12 -0.33 4.73
CA LEU A 80 9.08 0.40 5.47
C LEU A 80 7.68 0.07 4.97
N TRP A 81 6.73 0.04 5.90
CA TRP A 81 5.31 -0.18 5.60
C TRP A 81 4.53 1.12 5.61
N TYR A 82 3.56 1.19 4.69
CA TYR A 82 2.70 2.34 4.51
C TYR A 82 1.25 1.91 4.30
N VAL A 83 0.33 2.77 4.71
CA VAL A 83 -1.10 2.62 4.48
C VAL A 83 -1.64 3.75 3.61
N GLN A 84 -2.54 3.39 2.73
CA GLN A 84 -3.35 4.31 1.94
C GLN A 84 -4.84 3.97 2.12
N PRO A 85 -5.72 4.99 2.15
CA PRO A 85 -7.16 4.75 2.09
C PRO A 85 -7.49 3.98 0.81
N TYR A 86 -8.25 2.88 0.95
CA TYR A 86 -8.78 2.21 -0.23
C TYR A 86 -9.73 3.17 -0.97
N GLN A 87 -9.42 3.46 -2.23
CA GLN A 87 -10.25 4.28 -3.10
C GLN A 87 -10.91 3.35 -4.13
N PRO A 88 -12.21 3.04 -3.98
CA PRO A 88 -12.91 2.28 -5.00
C PRO A 88 -13.00 3.12 -6.28
N GLY A 89 -12.45 2.63 -7.39
CA GLY A 89 -12.79 3.10 -8.73
C GLY A 89 -12.12 4.40 -9.24
N ARG A 90 -10.92 4.77 -8.77
CA ARG A 90 -10.08 5.72 -9.52
C ARG A 90 -8.96 4.96 -10.25
N ASP A 91 -9.09 4.94 -11.57
CA ASP A 91 -8.13 4.51 -12.58
C ASP A 91 -8.01 3.01 -12.92
N GLY A 92 -8.70 2.66 -14.01
CA GLY A 92 -8.41 1.49 -14.80
C GLY A 92 -7.09 1.67 -15.56
N LYS A 93 -6.02 1.14 -14.98
CA LYS A 93 -4.93 0.47 -15.73
C LYS A 93 -4.30 -0.57 -14.80
N ARG A 94 -4.99 -1.69 -14.63
CA ARG A 94 -4.40 -2.92 -14.07
C ARG A 94 -3.52 -3.56 -15.12
N THR A 95 -2.35 -2.98 -15.39
CA THR A 95 -1.25 -3.69 -16.05
C THR A 95 -0.36 -4.26 -14.96
N ALA A 96 -0.75 -5.43 -14.45
CA ALA A 96 0.21 -6.35 -13.89
C ALA A 96 0.95 -6.96 -15.09
N ALA A 97 2.15 -6.46 -15.38
CA ALA A 97 3.11 -7.21 -16.15
C ALA A 97 3.56 -8.38 -15.27
N ALA A 98 2.91 -9.52 -15.42
CA ALA A 98 3.44 -10.80 -15.02
C ALA A 98 4.18 -11.37 -16.23
N GLY A 99 5.49 -11.51 -16.11
CA GLY A 99 6.38 -12.22 -17.03
C GLY A 99 7.45 -12.92 -16.21
#